data_AF-A0AAU3LQU6-F1
#
_entry.id   AF-A0AAU3LQU6-F1
#
_cell.length_a   1.000
_cell.length_b   1.000
_cell.length_c   1.000
_cell.angle_alpha   90.00
_cell.angle_beta   90.00
_cell.angle_gamma   90.00
#
_symmetry.space_group_name_H-M   'P 1'
#
loop_
_entity.id
_entity.type
_entity.pdbx_description
1 polymer ?
#
loop_
_entity_poly.entity_id
_entity_poly.type
_entity_poly.pdbx_seq_one_letter_code
_entity_poly.pdbx_strand_id
1 'polypeptide(L)'
;MIPTGPIDSEPPGFRSSSEQQTILRGTLHAAGVELGDYDRSIIDWLTVSPGWEWATVATIASWVQRAGGAGADPLATDATEYRVHLPENGGETLLVRRQALAHGAGWAVSTYGRGGGLAWTKEGWQDPISALSVDRLFCWPDAPTAVAEARRALADTNAEE
;
A
#
# COMPACT_ATOMS: atom_id res chain seq x y z
N MET A 1 14.53 -8.33 42.64
CA MET A 1 14.34 -7.76 43.99
C MET A 1 12.87 -7.40 44.12
N ILE A 2 12.17 -7.85 45.17
CA ILE A 2 10.75 -7.53 45.39
C ILE A 2 10.67 -6.44 46.47
N PRO A 3 10.04 -5.28 46.21
CA PRO A 3 9.91 -4.22 47.22
C PRO A 3 9.08 -4.69 48.42
N THR A 4 9.53 -4.37 49.63
CA THR A 4 8.85 -4.73 50.89
C THR A 4 8.15 -3.54 51.57
N GLY A 5 8.21 -2.35 50.95
CA GLY A 5 7.54 -1.13 51.40
C GLY A 5 6.69 -0.50 50.30
N PRO A 6 5.95 0.58 50.61
CA PRO A 6 5.19 1.35 49.64
C PRO A 6 6.07 1.79 48.46
N ILE A 7 5.49 1.75 47.26
CA ILE A 7 6.17 2.17 46.03
C ILE A 7 5.60 3.55 45.66
N ASP A 8 6.39 4.60 45.90
CA ASP A 8 6.02 5.99 45.62
C ASP A 8 6.61 6.51 44.30
N SER A 9 7.23 5.63 43.52
CA SER A 9 7.85 5.93 42.23
C SER A 9 7.43 4.93 41.17
N GLU A 10 7.35 5.38 39.92
CA GLU A 10 6.99 4.53 38.80
C GLU A 10 7.95 3.31 38.68
N PRO A 11 7.42 2.09 38.53
CA PRO A 11 8.26 0.92 38.37
C PRO A 11 8.96 0.90 37.00
N PRO A 12 10.09 0.19 36.86
CA PRO A 12 10.75 0.03 35.57
C PRO A 12 9.81 -0.52 34.50
N GLY A 13 9.77 0.12 33.32
CA GLY A 13 8.90 -0.26 32.22
C GLY A 13 7.48 0.33 32.28
N PHE A 14 7.19 1.16 33.30
CA PHE A 14 5.99 1.99 33.30
C PHE A 14 5.97 2.94 32.09
N ARG A 15 4.76 3.20 31.60
CA ARG A 15 4.48 4.15 30.53
C ARG A 15 3.29 4.98 30.94
N SER A 16 3.46 6.30 30.97
CA SER A 16 2.38 7.22 31.31
C SER A 16 1.25 7.14 30.28
N SER A 17 0.02 7.44 30.69
CA SER A 17 -1.15 7.52 29.80
C SER A 17 -0.89 8.36 28.55
N SER A 18 -0.19 9.49 28.70
CA SER A 18 0.16 10.38 27.59
C SER A 18 1.11 9.75 26.57
N GLU A 19 2.10 8.97 27.04
CA GLU A 19 3.01 8.23 26.17
C GLU A 19 2.28 7.09 25.46
N GLN A 20 1.43 6.35 26.19
CA GLN A 20 0.61 5.28 25.60
C GLN A 20 -0.31 5.82 24.50
N GLN A 21 -0.95 6.97 24.75
CA GLN A 21 -1.80 7.65 23.77
C GLN A 21 -1.01 8.06 22.52
N THR A 22 0.16 8.66 22.72
CA THR A 22 1.04 9.08 21.62
C THR A 22 1.46 7.90 20.76
N ILE A 23 1.89 6.80 21.40
CA ILE A 23 2.31 5.58 20.70
C ILE A 23 1.14 4.97 19.92
N LEU A 24 -0.02 4.79 20.56
CA LEU A 24 -1.17 4.16 19.92
C LEU A 24 -1.66 4.97 18.70
N ARG A 25 -1.73 6.31 18.82
CA ARG A 25 -2.09 7.19 17.70
C ARG A 25 -1.07 7.11 16.57
N GLY A 26 0.22 7.14 16.91
CA GLY A 26 1.31 7.02 15.94
C GLY A 26 1.26 5.70 15.18
N THR A 27 1.00 4.59 15.87
CA THR A 27 0.87 3.27 15.25
C THR A 27 -0.32 3.17 14.30
N LEU A 28 -1.49 3.67 14.70
CA LEU A 28 -2.69 3.68 13.85
C LEU A 28 -2.47 4.53 12.59
N HIS A 29 -1.88 5.71 12.75
CA HIS A 29 -1.54 6.57 11.61
C HIS A 29 -0.53 5.90 10.66
N ALA A 30 0.53 5.29 11.20
CA ALA A 30 1.51 4.56 10.39
C ALA A 30 0.92 3.35 9.65
N ALA A 31 -0.15 2.75 10.20
CA ALA A 31 -0.92 1.71 9.54
C ALA A 31 -1.96 2.25 8.53
N GLY A 32 -1.99 3.56 8.29
CA GLY A 32 -2.91 4.19 7.33
C GLY A 32 -4.35 4.32 7.83
N VAL A 33 -4.60 4.20 9.13
CA VAL A 33 -5.93 4.33 9.71
C VAL A 33 -6.30 5.81 9.84
N GLU A 34 -7.32 6.24 9.10
CA GLU A 34 -7.96 7.54 9.29
C GLU A 34 -8.81 7.52 10.56
N LEU A 35 -8.53 8.41 11.50
CA LEU A 35 -9.23 8.47 12.79
C LEU A 35 -10.29 9.58 12.79
N GLY A 36 -11.54 9.21 13.08
CA GLY A 36 -12.62 10.16 13.36
C GLY A 36 -12.63 10.64 14.81
N ASP A 37 -13.57 11.53 15.15
CA ASP A 37 -13.68 12.10 16.50
C ASP A 37 -14.03 11.06 17.57
N TYR A 38 -14.85 10.07 17.21
CA TYR A 38 -15.17 8.97 18.10
C TYR A 38 -13.96 8.06 18.35
N ASP A 39 -13.16 7.75 17.32
CA ASP A 39 -11.93 6.94 17.48
C ASP A 39 -10.93 7.62 18.41
N ARG A 40 -10.79 8.95 18.30
CA ARG A 40 -9.96 9.73 19.23
C ARG A 40 -10.48 9.66 20.66
N SER A 41 -11.79 9.69 20.83
CA SER A 41 -12.44 9.53 22.14
C SER A 41 -12.23 8.13 22.71
N ILE A 42 -12.26 7.10 21.87
CA ILE A 42 -11.94 5.72 22.26
C ILE A 42 -10.46 5.60 22.65
N ILE A 43 -9.54 6.17 21.88
CA ILE A 43 -8.11 6.18 22.22
C ILE A 43 -7.86 6.87 23.57
N ASP A 44 -8.53 8.00 23.82
CA ASP A 44 -8.47 8.69 25.11
C ASP A 44 -9.00 7.82 26.24
N TRP A 45 -10.17 7.21 26.06
CA TRP A 45 -10.75 6.26 27.02
C TRP A 45 -9.83 5.08 27.32
N LEU A 46 -9.19 4.51 26.30
CA LEU A 46 -8.26 3.38 26.41
C LEU A 46 -6.96 3.76 27.13
N THR A 47 -6.54 5.02 27.13
CA THR A 47 -5.21 5.40 27.63
C THR A 47 -5.25 6.26 28.89
N VAL A 48 -6.32 7.00 29.11
CA VAL A 48 -6.39 8.06 30.14
C VAL A 48 -7.26 7.69 31.33
N SER A 49 -8.52 7.25 31.16
CA SER A 49 -9.37 6.89 32.32
C SER A 49 -10.53 5.94 31.97
N PRO A 50 -10.60 4.73 32.57
CA PRO A 50 -9.69 4.19 33.58
C PRO A 50 -8.27 3.92 33.05
N GLY A 51 -8.08 3.98 31.72
CA GLY A 51 -6.83 3.61 31.07
C GLY A 51 -6.60 2.10 31.11
N TRP A 52 -6.01 1.56 30.07
CA TRP A 52 -5.56 0.17 30.02
C TRP A 52 -4.09 0.11 30.40
N GLU A 53 -3.64 -1.06 30.85
CA GLU A 53 -2.24 -1.29 31.12
C GLU A 53 -1.42 -1.28 29.82
N TRP A 54 -0.18 -0.80 29.93
CA TRP A 54 0.75 -0.69 28.80
C TRP A 54 0.92 -2.01 28.04
N ALA A 55 0.94 -3.15 28.73
CA ALA A 55 1.11 -4.45 28.10
C ALA A 55 0.02 -4.73 27.05
N THR A 56 -1.23 -4.37 27.33
CA THR A 56 -2.34 -4.57 26.40
C THR A 56 -2.30 -3.56 25.26
N VAL A 57 -2.06 -2.28 25.55
CA VAL A 57 -1.90 -1.26 24.51
C VAL A 57 -0.77 -1.59 23.54
N ALA A 58 0.39 -2.01 24.07
CA ALA A 58 1.54 -2.42 23.27
C ALA A 58 1.25 -3.66 22.43
N THR A 59 0.50 -4.62 22.97
CA THR A 59 0.12 -5.84 22.24
C THR A 59 -0.76 -5.50 21.04
N ILE A 60 -1.80 -4.67 21.25
CA ILE A 60 -2.69 -4.19 20.18
C ILE A 60 -1.92 -3.38 19.13
N ALA A 61 -1.10 -2.43 19.56
CA ALA A 61 -0.25 -1.66 18.65
C ALA A 61 0.64 -2.57 17.81
N SER A 62 1.22 -3.63 18.40
CA SER A 62 2.02 -4.61 17.65
C SER A 62 1.20 -5.35 16.59
N TRP A 63 -0.07 -5.66 16.86
CA TRP A 63 -0.97 -6.32 15.90
C TRP A 63 -1.29 -5.39 14.74
N VAL A 64 -1.66 -4.15 15.04
CA VAL A 64 -1.94 -3.11 14.04
C VAL A 64 -0.73 -2.88 13.15
N GLN A 65 0.47 -2.75 13.73
CA GLN A 65 1.70 -2.54 12.97
C GLN A 65 1.99 -3.71 12.02
N ARG A 66 1.82 -4.96 12.47
CA ARG A 66 2.03 -6.13 11.62
C ARG A 66 0.97 -6.26 10.53
N ALA A 67 -0.29 -5.94 10.84
CA ALA A 67 -1.37 -5.93 9.87
C ALA A 67 -1.16 -4.85 8.80
N GLY A 68 -0.74 -3.64 9.19
CA GLY A 68 -0.42 -2.56 8.26
C GLY A 68 0.82 -2.85 7.41
N GLY A 69 1.83 -3.51 7.98
CA GLY A 69 3.05 -3.91 7.26
C GLY A 69 2.85 -5.09 6.29
N ALA A 70 1.82 -5.92 6.49
CA ALA A 70 1.53 -7.06 5.61
C ALA A 70 1.10 -6.66 4.19
N GLY A 71 0.77 -5.37 3.95
CA GLY A 71 0.43 -4.84 2.63
C GLY A 71 1.63 -4.34 1.81
N ALA A 72 2.82 -4.17 2.41
CA ALA A 72 4.02 -3.69 1.74
C ALA A 72 5.04 -4.82 1.67
N ASP A 73 4.89 -5.73 0.71
CA ASP A 73 5.94 -6.68 0.37
C ASP A 73 7.16 -5.87 -0.13
N PRO A 74 8.31 -5.90 0.57
CA PRO A 74 9.51 -5.18 0.13
C PRO A 74 9.95 -5.63 -1.27
N LEU A 75 9.72 -6.91 -1.61
CA LEU A 75 9.99 -7.43 -2.95
C LEU A 75 9.04 -6.82 -3.99
N ALA A 76 7.80 -6.50 -3.60
CA ALA A 76 6.91 -5.76 -4.47
C ALA A 76 7.41 -4.33 -4.67
N THR A 77 7.98 -3.67 -3.66
CA THR A 77 8.48 -2.28 -3.80
C THR A 77 9.66 -2.19 -4.76
N ASP A 78 10.56 -3.18 -4.74
CA ASP A 78 11.72 -3.26 -5.63
C ASP A 78 11.43 -3.93 -6.97
N ALA A 79 10.19 -4.38 -7.20
CA ALA A 79 9.82 -5.04 -8.43
C ALA A 79 10.09 -4.13 -9.63
N THR A 80 10.61 -4.71 -10.70
CA THR A 80 10.74 -4.05 -12.01
C THR A 80 9.65 -4.49 -12.98
N GLU A 81 8.86 -5.50 -12.60
CA GLU A 81 7.77 -6.07 -13.39
C GLU A 81 6.70 -6.62 -12.44
N TYR A 82 5.43 -6.34 -12.74
CA TYR A 82 4.28 -7.04 -12.19
C TYR A 82 3.50 -7.74 -13.29
N ARG A 83 2.96 -8.90 -12.96
CA ARG A 83 1.99 -9.62 -13.80
C ARG A 83 0.66 -9.64 -13.08
N VAL A 84 -0.33 -8.98 -13.67
CA VAL A 84 -1.64 -8.80 -13.07
C VAL A 84 -2.65 -9.54 -13.92
N HIS A 85 -3.19 -10.63 -13.37
CA HIS A 85 -4.27 -11.38 -14.00
C HIS A 85 -5.59 -10.63 -13.85
N LEU A 86 -6.29 -10.46 -14.98
CA LEU A 86 -7.59 -9.80 -15.09
C LEU A 86 -8.66 -10.83 -15.42
N PRO A 87 -9.24 -11.53 -14.43
CA PRO A 87 -10.32 -12.48 -14.68
C PRO A 87 -11.54 -11.83 -15.36
N GLU A 88 -11.79 -10.55 -15.11
CA GLU A 88 -12.85 -9.76 -15.74
C GLU A 88 -12.66 -9.56 -17.26
N ASN A 89 -11.43 -9.66 -17.77
CA ASN A 89 -11.08 -9.46 -19.18
C ASN A 89 -10.73 -10.79 -19.86
N GLY A 90 -11.57 -11.81 -19.66
CA GLY A 90 -11.37 -13.12 -20.30
C GLY A 90 -10.09 -13.86 -19.85
N GLY A 91 -9.53 -13.50 -18.69
CA GLY A 91 -8.28 -14.06 -18.17
C GLY A 91 -7.02 -13.41 -18.74
N GLU A 92 -7.14 -12.22 -19.35
CA GLU A 92 -5.99 -11.47 -19.84
C GLU A 92 -4.99 -11.15 -18.72
N THR A 93 -3.70 -11.05 -19.08
CA THR A 93 -2.65 -10.71 -18.13
C THR A 93 -1.98 -9.42 -18.55
N LEU A 94 -2.05 -8.41 -17.68
CA LEU A 94 -1.26 -7.21 -17.80
C LEU A 94 0.15 -7.45 -17.33
N LEU A 95 1.10 -6.91 -18.07
CA LEU A 95 2.52 -6.89 -17.78
C LEU A 95 2.92 -5.44 -17.56
N VAL A 96 3.17 -5.09 -16.31
CA VAL A 96 3.44 -3.71 -15.86
C VAL A 96 4.92 -3.61 -15.53
N ARG A 97 5.68 -2.90 -16.36
CA ARG A 97 7.14 -2.87 -16.31
C ARG A 97 7.68 -1.49 -16.03
N ARG A 98 8.71 -1.42 -15.19
CA ARG A 98 9.49 -0.22 -14.97
C ARG A 98 10.39 0.02 -16.18
N GLN A 99 10.20 1.16 -16.84
CA GLN A 99 11.01 1.63 -17.96
C GLN A 99 11.95 2.74 -17.49
N ALA A 100 13.20 2.66 -17.91
CA ALA A 100 14.13 3.78 -17.80
C ALA A 100 13.97 4.63 -19.07
N LEU A 101 13.17 5.70 -18.98
CA LEU A 101 13.05 6.67 -20.07
C LEU A 101 14.13 7.74 -19.94
N ALA A 102 14.45 8.40 -21.05
CA ALA A 102 15.37 9.54 -21.09
C ALA A 102 14.98 10.68 -20.12
N HIS A 103 13.72 10.73 -19.65
CA HIS A 103 13.18 11.75 -18.75
C HIS A 103 12.81 11.25 -17.35
N GLY A 104 13.21 10.03 -16.98
CA GLY A 104 12.95 9.45 -15.65
C GLY A 104 12.50 8.00 -15.70
N ALA A 105 12.36 7.38 -14.53
CA ALA A 105 11.78 6.04 -14.42
C ALA A 105 10.26 6.14 -14.33
N GLY A 106 9.55 5.31 -15.10
CA GLY A 106 8.09 5.21 -15.03
C GLY A 106 7.60 3.80 -15.37
N TRP A 107 6.31 3.55 -15.22
CA TRP A 107 5.70 2.23 -15.39
C TRP A 107 4.92 2.18 -16.69
N ALA A 108 5.30 1.30 -17.61
CA ALA A 108 4.59 1.03 -18.85
C ALA A 108 3.76 -0.26 -18.72
N VAL A 109 2.65 -0.34 -19.44
CA VAL A 109 1.76 -1.51 -19.43
C VAL A 109 1.67 -2.12 -20.82
N SER A 110 1.73 -3.44 -20.87
CA SER A 110 1.38 -4.23 -22.06
C SER A 110 0.52 -5.42 -21.68
N THR A 111 -0.21 -6.00 -22.62
CA THR A 111 -0.91 -7.27 -22.45
C THR A 111 -0.08 -8.42 -23.02
N TYR A 112 -0.44 -9.66 -22.68
CA TYR A 112 0.17 -10.85 -23.28
C TYR A 112 -0.81 -11.48 -24.29
N GLY A 113 -0.41 -11.55 -25.56
CA GLY A 113 -1.27 -12.08 -26.63
C GLY A 113 -0.49 -12.82 -27.72
N ARG A 114 -1.20 -13.64 -28.51
CA ARG A 114 -0.63 -14.31 -29.69
C ARG A 114 -0.22 -13.24 -30.71
N GLY A 115 1.08 -12.99 -30.86
CA GLY A 115 1.63 -11.91 -31.69
C GLY A 115 2.41 -10.84 -30.93
N GLY A 116 2.51 -10.93 -29.60
CA GLY A 116 3.27 -9.98 -28.77
C GLY A 116 2.40 -9.17 -27.80
N GLY A 117 1.07 -9.27 -27.91
CA GLY A 117 0.12 -8.50 -27.09
C GLY A 117 -0.09 -7.09 -27.61
N LEU A 118 -0.60 -6.19 -26.77
CA LEU A 118 -0.72 -4.76 -27.04
C LEU A 118 0.07 -3.99 -25.99
N ALA A 119 0.63 -2.84 -26.35
CA ALA A 119 1.31 -1.93 -25.45
C ALA A 119 0.52 -0.61 -25.33
N TRP A 120 0.45 -0.07 -24.12
CA TRP A 120 -0.24 1.19 -23.89
C TRP A 120 0.65 2.38 -24.26
N THR A 121 0.13 3.23 -25.13
CA THR A 121 0.80 4.43 -25.65
C THR A 121 -0.01 5.68 -25.35
N LYS A 122 0.52 6.86 -25.71
CA LYS A 122 -0.25 8.12 -25.64
C LYS A 122 -1.49 8.09 -26.53
N GLU A 123 -1.49 7.25 -27.55
CA GLU A 123 -2.57 7.06 -28.52
C GLU A 123 -3.48 5.86 -28.18
N GLY A 124 -3.32 5.23 -27.00
CA GLY A 124 -4.08 4.05 -26.57
C GLY A 124 -3.34 2.72 -26.79
N TRP A 125 -4.07 1.60 -26.85
CA TRP A 125 -3.51 0.27 -27.11
C TRP A 125 -2.96 0.15 -28.54
N GLN A 126 -1.70 -0.25 -28.68
CA GLN A 126 -1.00 -0.39 -29.96
C GLN A 126 -0.19 -1.69 -30.03
N ASP A 127 0.12 -2.16 -31.24
CA ASP A 127 1.02 -3.31 -31.40
C ASP A 127 2.43 -3.01 -30.83
N PRO A 128 3.07 -3.94 -30.09
CA PRO A 128 4.35 -3.73 -29.43
C PRO A 128 5.48 -3.31 -30.37
N ILE A 129 5.48 -3.80 -31.61
CA ILE A 129 6.50 -3.44 -32.61
C ILE A 129 6.36 -1.95 -32.98
N SER A 130 5.11 -1.47 -33.04
CA SER A 130 4.80 -0.05 -33.29
C SER A 130 5.08 0.82 -32.06
N ALA A 131 4.94 0.28 -30.86
CA ALA A 131 5.15 1.00 -29.60
C ALA A 131 6.61 1.10 -29.17
N LEU A 132 7.46 0.12 -29.52
CA LEU A 132 8.88 0.06 -29.10
C LEU A 132 9.84 0.77 -30.06
N SER A 133 9.39 1.10 -31.28
CA SER A 133 10.24 1.73 -32.31
C SER A 133 10.38 3.25 -32.17
N VAL A 134 9.56 3.87 -31.33
CA VAL A 134 9.53 5.32 -31.06
C VAL A 134 9.06 5.46 -29.61
N ASP A 135 9.69 6.27 -28.74
CA ASP A 135 9.35 6.51 -27.30
C ASP A 135 7.87 6.91 -27.03
N ARG A 136 6.92 6.07 -27.42
CA ARG A 136 5.47 6.30 -27.41
C ARG A 136 4.80 5.59 -26.24
N LEU A 137 5.52 4.68 -25.58
CA LEU A 137 5.07 4.08 -24.34
C LEU A 137 4.71 5.18 -23.36
N PHE A 138 3.45 5.17 -22.95
CA PHE A 138 3.02 6.04 -21.88
C PHE A 138 3.46 5.40 -20.56
N CYS A 139 4.11 6.20 -19.72
CA CYS A 139 4.61 5.74 -18.44
C CYS A 139 3.96 6.52 -17.31
N TRP A 140 3.43 5.78 -16.33
CA TRP A 140 2.88 6.34 -15.10
C TRP A 140 3.96 6.46 -14.01
N PRO A 141 3.76 7.37 -13.03
CA PRO A 141 4.69 7.53 -11.91
C PRO A 141 4.77 6.29 -11.00
N ASP A 142 3.69 5.50 -10.91
CA ASP A 142 3.61 4.32 -10.05
C ASP A 142 2.81 3.17 -10.71
N ALA A 143 3.08 1.94 -10.27
CA ALA A 143 2.46 0.73 -10.82
C ALA A 143 0.96 0.59 -10.48
N PRO A 144 0.46 0.90 -9.26
CA PRO A 144 -0.96 0.86 -8.97
C PRO A 144 -1.79 1.72 -9.92
N THR A 145 -1.35 2.96 -10.19
CA THR A 145 -2.01 3.85 -11.14
C THR A 145 -1.98 3.27 -12.56
N ALA A 146 -0.84 2.72 -12.99
CA ALA A 146 -0.70 2.07 -14.28
C ALA A 146 -1.71 0.91 -14.47
N VAL A 147 -1.85 0.05 -13.45
CA VAL A 147 -2.81 -1.08 -13.47
C VAL A 147 -4.25 -0.58 -13.54
N ALA A 148 -4.62 0.40 -12.72
CA ALA A 148 -5.99 0.89 -12.64
C ALA A 148 -6.44 1.53 -13.96
N GLU A 149 -5.59 2.35 -14.56
CA GLU A 149 -5.87 2.99 -15.85
C GLU A 149 -5.92 1.97 -17.00
N ALA A 150 -4.98 1.02 -17.04
CA ALA A 150 -4.98 -0.02 -18.08
C ALA A 150 -6.23 -0.93 -18.00
N ARG A 151 -6.68 -1.29 -16.78
CA ARG A 151 -7.93 -2.04 -16.59
C ARG A 151 -9.14 -1.29 -17.13
N ARG A 152 -9.26 0.00 -16.79
CA ARG A 152 -10.36 0.85 -17.27
C ARG A 152 -10.38 0.90 -18.80
N ALA A 153 -9.23 1.15 -19.41
CA ALA A 153 -9.14 1.25 -20.86
C ALA A 153 -9.48 -0.06 -21.60
N LEU A 154 -9.06 -1.22 -21.08
CA LEU A 154 -9.44 -2.51 -21.70
C LEU A 154 -10.94 -2.80 -21.55
N ALA A 155 -11.55 -2.39 -20.44
CA ALA A 155 -13.00 -2.53 -20.28
C ALA A 155 -13.75 -1.67 -21.31
N ASP A 156 -13.24 -0.46 -21.60
CA ASP A 156 -13.82 0.43 -22.61
C ASP A 156 -13.67 -0.16 -24.03
N THR A 157 -12.50 -0.69 -24.40
CA THR A 157 -12.30 -1.35 -25.71
C THR A 157 -13.23 -2.55 -25.91
N ASN A 158 -13.36 -3.41 -24.90
CA ASN A 158 -14.22 -4.61 -24.99
C ASN A 158 -15.73 -4.28 -24.99
N ALA A 159 -16.13 -3.07 -24.62
CA ALA A 159 -17.51 -2.62 -24.70
C ALA A 159 -17.88 -2.07 -26.09
N GLU A 160 -16.89 -1.75 -26.93
CA GLU A 160 -17.06 -1.21 -28.28
C GLU A 160 -17.05 -2.29 -29.39
N GLU A 161 -16.59 -3.51 -29.09
CA GLU A 161 -16.62 -4.70 -29.98
C GLU A 161 -17.93 -5.50 -29.88
#